data_AF-A0AAD6PD50-F1
#
_entry.id   AF-A0AAD6PD50-F1
#
_cell.length_a   1.000
_cell.length_b   1.000
_cell.length_c   1.000
_cell.angle_alpha   90.00
_cell.angle_beta   90.00
_cell.angle_gamma   90.00
#
_symmetry.space_group_name_H-M   'P 1'
#
loop_
_entity.id
_entity.type
_entity.pdbx_description
1 polymer ?
#
loop_
_entity_poly.entity_id
_entity_poly.type
_entity_poly.pdbx_seq_one_letter_code
_entity_poly.pdbx_strand_id
1 'polypeptide(L)'
;MATVIIKRLAKSPFVLITVFSHSCCFFLHSQISLQIPLSIILNNRDCSLLKNLLYPCFDVTKGKSHYGVGGGYHHFSGRDASRAFVSGNFTGDGLTDSLHGLSSTEVKSIVEWREFYFRSYTFVGKLVGRYYDSEGNPTKSLKGVEAKAARGTQLLEKQKKEEAKQPGCNSRWSQGEGGEVWCDDGFPRLVQRPLEIALTGKMSKRCACFTEDQLSEPGLEVYEGCDYLSKTCRV
;
A
#
# COMPACT_ATOMS: atom_id res chain seq x y z
N MET A 1 17.63 -6.33 25.74
CA MET A 1 17.30 -7.29 24.67
C MET A 1 15.87 -7.02 24.22
N ALA A 2 15.67 -6.58 22.97
CA ALA A 2 14.34 -6.33 22.42
C ALA A 2 13.88 -7.59 21.68
N THR A 3 12.80 -8.22 22.15
CA THR A 3 12.19 -9.40 21.51
C THR A 3 10.93 -8.94 20.79
N VAL A 4 10.87 -9.11 19.46
CA VAL A 4 9.67 -8.81 18.68
C VAL A 4 8.95 -10.12 18.41
N ILE A 5 7.76 -10.29 19.01
CA ILE A 5 6.90 -11.45 18.81
C ILE A 5 5.71 -11.02 17.97
N ILE A 6 5.58 -11.55 16.76
CA ILE A 6 4.41 -11.34 15.90
C ILE A 6 3.52 -12.57 16.01
N LYS A 7 2.46 -12.49 16.84
CA LYS A 7 1.41 -13.51 16.91
C LYS A 7 0.33 -13.22 15.86
N ARG A 8 0.03 -14.19 15.00
CA ARG A 8 -1.10 -14.09 14.06
C ARG A 8 -2.38 -14.52 14.79
N LEU A 9 -3.15 -13.55 15.29
CA LEU A 9 -4.48 -13.81 15.83
C LEU A 9 -5.46 -14.12 14.68
N ALA A 10 -6.11 -15.28 14.70
CA ALA A 10 -7.12 -15.67 13.72
C ALA A 10 -8.55 -15.36 14.23
N LYS A 11 -9.27 -14.47 13.48
CA LYS A 11 -10.72 -14.42 13.11
C LYS A 11 -11.78 -14.55 14.24
N SER A 12 -12.91 -13.81 14.35
CA SER A 12 -13.69 -12.88 13.50
C SER A 12 -14.88 -12.31 14.36
N PRO A 13 -16.00 -11.74 13.83
CA PRO A 13 -16.44 -10.34 13.99
C PRO A 13 -17.75 -10.22 14.82
N PHE A 14 -18.42 -9.05 14.75
CA PHE A 14 -19.73 -8.68 15.31
C PHE A 14 -19.72 -7.90 16.64
N VAL A 15 -19.95 -6.59 16.53
CA VAL A 15 -20.86 -5.88 17.44
C VAL A 15 -21.88 -5.17 16.56
N LEU A 16 -23.10 -5.68 16.58
CA LEU A 16 -24.30 -5.05 16.03
C LEU A 16 -24.65 -3.87 16.95
N ILE A 17 -24.69 -2.65 16.44
CA ILE A 17 -25.34 -1.54 17.15
C ILE A 17 -26.54 -1.11 16.32
N THR A 18 -27.70 -1.65 16.68
CA THR A 18 -29.01 -1.15 16.27
C THR A 18 -29.37 0.06 17.13
N VAL A 19 -29.54 1.23 16.54
CA VAL A 19 -30.22 2.36 17.18
C VAL A 19 -31.53 2.61 16.42
N PHE A 20 -32.64 2.22 17.06
CA PHE A 20 -33.98 2.64 16.68
C PHE A 20 -34.23 4.04 17.20
N SER A 21 -34.64 4.96 16.32
CA SER A 21 -35.48 6.09 16.72
C SER A 21 -36.40 6.48 15.57
N HIS A 22 -37.70 6.23 15.77
CA HIS A 22 -38.78 6.76 14.97
C HIS A 22 -39.25 8.07 15.60
N SER A 23 -39.26 9.17 14.85
CA SER A 23 -40.51 9.88 14.50
C SER A 23 -40.28 11.26 13.90
N CYS A 24 -40.99 11.46 12.78
CA CYS A 24 -41.68 12.68 12.35
C CYS A 24 -40.92 13.97 12.02
N CYS A 25 -40.94 14.23 10.71
CA CYS A 25 -41.65 15.36 10.09
C CYS A 25 -40.93 16.70 9.83
N PHE A 26 -40.92 16.99 8.53
CA PHE A 26 -41.25 18.27 7.87
C PHE A 26 -40.20 19.39 7.73
N PHE A 27 -40.00 19.74 6.45
CA PHE A 27 -39.59 21.02 5.85
C PHE A 27 -38.20 21.59 6.17
N LEU A 28 -37.28 21.51 5.20
CA LEU A 28 -36.99 22.61 4.27
C LEU A 28 -35.91 22.19 3.26
N HIS A 29 -36.14 22.56 2.00
CA HIS A 29 -35.16 22.52 0.92
C HIS A 29 -33.90 23.28 1.35
N SER A 30 -32.81 22.55 1.58
CA SER A 30 -31.46 23.07 1.45
C SER A 30 -30.73 22.13 0.51
N GLN A 31 -30.62 22.57 -0.75
CA GLN A 31 -29.65 22.06 -1.70
C GLN A 31 -28.26 22.36 -1.12
N ILE A 32 -27.77 21.49 -0.25
CA ILE A 32 -26.33 21.43 0.04
C ILE A 32 -25.70 20.81 -1.20
N SER A 33 -25.55 21.65 -2.23
CA SER A 33 -24.51 21.45 -3.23
C SER A 33 -23.21 21.35 -2.44
N LEU A 34 -22.67 20.14 -2.32
CA LEU A 34 -21.32 19.93 -1.85
C LEU A 34 -20.42 20.54 -2.92
N GLN A 35 -20.25 21.86 -2.87
CA GLN A 35 -19.43 22.62 -3.79
C GLN A 35 -17.99 22.24 -3.46
N ILE A 36 -17.50 21.18 -4.10
CA ILE A 36 -16.07 20.88 -4.18
C ILE A 36 -15.44 22.18 -4.70
N PRO A 37 -14.52 22.82 -3.97
CA PRO A 37 -13.97 24.10 -4.39
C PRO A 37 -13.35 23.92 -5.77
N LEU A 38 -13.70 24.86 -6.65
CA LEU A 38 -13.22 25.00 -8.02
C LEU A 38 -11.75 24.58 -8.08
N SER A 39 -11.44 23.45 -8.73
CA SER A 39 -10.08 22.96 -8.79
C SER A 39 -9.23 23.99 -9.52
N ILE A 40 -8.39 24.71 -8.79
CA ILE A 40 -7.45 25.68 -9.36
C ILE A 40 -6.48 24.90 -10.26
N ILE A 41 -6.36 25.34 -11.51
CA ILE A 41 -5.45 24.75 -12.48
C ILE A 41 -4.15 25.55 -12.40
N LEU A 42 -3.08 24.89 -11.99
CA LEU A 42 -1.78 25.52 -11.79
C LEU A 42 -0.87 25.23 -12.99
N ASN A 43 -0.06 26.22 -13.35
CA ASN A 43 1.06 26.05 -14.27
C ASN A 43 2.34 25.74 -13.47
N ASN A 44 3.38 25.29 -14.18
CA ASN A 44 4.62 24.78 -13.57
C ASN A 44 5.37 25.77 -12.64
N ARG A 45 5.00 27.07 -12.65
CA ARG A 45 5.62 28.11 -11.80
C ARG A 45 4.91 28.30 -10.45
N ASP A 46 3.65 27.91 -10.33
CA ASP A 46 2.80 28.24 -9.18
C ASP A 46 2.79 27.17 -8.08
N CYS A 47 3.39 26.00 -8.36
CA CYS A 47 3.41 24.84 -7.47
C CYS A 47 4.80 24.64 -6.81
N SER A 48 5.67 25.67 -6.82
CA SER A 48 7.07 25.63 -6.37
C SER A 48 7.25 25.39 -4.85
N LEU A 49 6.21 25.60 -4.05
CA LEU A 49 6.18 25.31 -2.61
C LEU A 49 5.47 23.98 -2.25
N LEU A 50 5.03 23.23 -3.25
CA LEU A 50 4.04 22.16 -3.09
C LEU A 50 4.60 20.81 -3.55
N LYS A 51 4.07 19.72 -2.99
CA LYS A 51 4.41 18.37 -3.43
C LYS A 51 3.40 17.87 -4.45
N ASN A 52 3.88 17.19 -5.50
CA ASN A 52 3.04 16.58 -6.53
C ASN A 52 3.09 15.06 -6.48
N LEU A 53 1.91 14.43 -6.53
CA LEU A 53 1.77 12.98 -6.56
C LEU A 53 0.64 12.58 -7.53
N LEU A 54 0.99 12.28 -8.78
CA LEU A 54 0.06 12.16 -9.90
C LEU A 54 -0.63 13.50 -10.25
N TYR A 55 0.03 14.62 -9.93
CA TYR A 55 -0.36 16.02 -10.19
C TYR A 55 -1.59 16.65 -9.50
N PRO A 56 -2.00 16.25 -8.29
CA PRO A 56 -2.53 17.19 -7.30
C PRO A 56 -1.38 17.92 -6.58
N CYS A 57 -1.49 19.24 -6.48
CA CYS A 57 -0.58 20.12 -5.74
C CYS A 57 -1.07 20.27 -4.30
N PHE A 58 -0.20 19.99 -3.33
CA PHE A 58 -0.52 20.10 -1.89
C PHE A 58 0.37 21.10 -1.17
N ASP A 59 -0.23 21.93 -0.31
CA ASP A 59 0.50 22.77 0.63
C ASP A 59 1.01 21.91 1.79
N VAL A 60 2.32 21.69 1.76
CA VAL A 60 3.05 20.90 2.75
C VAL A 60 3.71 21.76 3.83
N THR A 61 3.32 23.03 3.97
CA THR A 61 3.87 23.94 5.00
C THR A 61 3.71 23.37 6.41
N LYS A 62 2.60 22.67 6.70
CA LYS A 62 2.41 21.93 7.97
C LYS A 62 3.52 20.90 8.24
N GLY A 63 4.12 20.35 7.19
CA GLY A 63 5.23 19.40 7.24
C GLY A 63 6.60 20.03 6.93
N LYS A 64 6.80 21.33 7.18
CA LYS A 64 8.04 22.05 6.83
C LYS A 64 9.32 21.40 7.35
N SER A 65 9.32 20.75 8.52
CA SER A 65 10.48 20.01 9.04
C SER A 65 10.92 18.84 8.13
N HIS A 66 9.98 18.30 7.35
CA HIS A 66 10.21 17.18 6.44
C HIS A 66 10.57 17.65 5.02
N TYR A 67 9.79 18.60 4.48
CA TYR A 67 9.85 19.00 3.06
C TYR A 67 10.57 20.34 2.83
N GLY A 68 10.75 21.14 3.89
CA GLY A 68 11.54 22.37 3.85
C GLY A 68 13.03 22.09 3.65
N VAL A 69 13.79 23.15 3.36
CA VAL A 69 15.25 23.07 3.20
C VAL A 69 15.88 22.42 4.44
N GLY A 70 16.74 21.43 4.22
CA GLY A 70 17.38 20.65 5.29
C GLY A 70 16.55 19.46 5.81
N GLY A 71 15.29 19.31 5.39
CA GLY A 71 14.48 18.14 5.70
C GLY A 71 14.81 16.93 4.83
N GLY A 72 14.68 15.71 5.38
CA GLY A 72 15.00 14.47 4.65
C GLY A 72 14.14 14.19 3.42
N TYR A 73 13.00 14.89 3.29
CA TYR A 73 12.06 14.76 2.18
C TYR A 73 12.03 16.04 1.31
N HIS A 74 13.04 16.91 1.42
CA HIS A 74 13.12 18.16 0.68
C HIS A 74 13.08 17.97 -0.85
N HIS A 75 13.64 16.88 -1.37
CA HIS A 75 13.68 16.56 -2.80
C HIS A 75 12.31 16.46 -3.48
N PHE A 76 11.23 16.31 -2.70
CA PHE A 76 9.87 16.26 -3.19
C PHE A 76 9.21 17.63 -3.41
N SER A 77 9.79 18.70 -2.86
CA SER A 77 9.21 20.03 -2.93
C SER A 77 9.34 20.63 -4.33
N GLY A 78 8.24 21.16 -4.85
CA GLY A 78 8.19 21.86 -6.14
C GLY A 78 8.28 20.96 -7.37
N ARG A 79 8.12 19.64 -7.24
CA ARG A 79 8.16 18.69 -8.37
C ARG A 79 7.26 17.48 -8.15
N ASP A 80 6.93 16.79 -9.24
CA ASP A 80 6.35 15.45 -9.16
C ASP A 80 7.47 14.42 -9.11
N ALA A 81 7.47 13.67 -8.02
CA ALA A 81 8.39 12.58 -7.76
C ALA A 81 7.59 11.35 -7.31
N SER A 82 6.47 11.09 -8.00
CA SER A 82 5.58 9.95 -7.77
C SER A 82 6.35 8.63 -7.74
N ARG A 83 7.33 8.45 -8.63
CA ARG A 83 8.17 7.23 -8.67
C ARG A 83 9.00 7.03 -7.40
N ALA A 84 9.48 8.10 -6.78
CA ALA A 84 10.34 8.02 -5.60
C ALA A 84 9.63 7.41 -4.39
N PHE A 85 8.30 7.49 -4.32
CA PHE A 85 7.51 6.88 -3.24
C PHE A 85 7.58 5.35 -3.19
N VAL A 86 7.85 4.69 -4.32
CA VAL A 86 7.97 3.23 -4.39
C VAL A 86 9.41 2.78 -4.54
N SER A 87 10.22 3.53 -5.31
CA SER A 87 11.60 3.16 -5.58
C SER A 87 12.55 3.49 -4.42
N GLY A 88 12.21 4.46 -3.57
CA GLY A 88 13.12 4.99 -2.55
C GLY A 88 14.32 5.76 -3.14
N ASN A 89 14.40 5.91 -4.47
CA ASN A 89 15.44 6.70 -5.12
C ASN A 89 15.06 8.18 -5.12
N PHE A 90 15.72 8.97 -4.26
CA PHE A 90 15.49 10.41 -4.13
C PHE A 90 16.48 11.25 -4.95
N THR A 91 17.10 10.64 -5.96
CA THR A 91 18.08 11.30 -6.83
C THR A 91 17.61 11.27 -8.29
N GLY A 92 18.13 12.20 -9.11
CA GLY A 92 18.04 12.21 -10.58
C GLY A 92 16.76 11.62 -11.18
N ASP A 93 16.89 10.40 -11.70
CA ASP A 93 15.90 9.60 -12.41
C ASP A 93 14.74 9.08 -11.54
N GLY A 94 14.93 9.00 -10.21
CA GLY A 94 13.89 8.64 -9.25
C GLY A 94 12.89 9.78 -8.98
N LEU A 95 13.31 11.03 -9.14
CA LEU A 95 12.49 12.24 -8.96
C LEU A 95 11.71 12.58 -10.23
N THR A 96 10.88 11.65 -10.67
CA THR A 96 10.07 11.76 -11.91
C THR A 96 8.60 11.44 -11.68
N ASP A 97 7.76 12.01 -12.54
CA ASP A 97 6.33 11.73 -12.64
C ASP A 97 6.02 10.41 -13.37
N SER A 98 6.98 9.88 -14.13
CA SER A 98 6.77 8.70 -14.96
C SER A 98 6.58 7.46 -14.09
N LEU A 99 5.49 6.71 -14.31
CA LEU A 99 5.25 5.39 -13.70
C LEU A 99 5.55 4.22 -14.63
N HIS A 100 6.26 4.46 -15.73
CA HIS A 100 6.62 3.40 -16.68
C HIS A 100 7.45 2.29 -16.00
N GLY A 101 7.17 1.03 -16.30
CA GLY A 101 7.88 -0.11 -15.72
C GLY A 101 7.49 -0.47 -14.27
N LEU A 102 6.72 0.36 -13.57
CA LEU A 102 6.21 0.00 -12.24
C LEU A 102 5.14 -1.08 -12.35
N SER A 103 5.01 -1.92 -11.33
CA SER A 103 3.97 -2.93 -11.24
C SER A 103 2.60 -2.34 -10.89
N SER A 104 1.54 -3.16 -10.97
CA SER A 104 0.20 -2.72 -10.58
C SER A 104 0.08 -2.42 -9.09
N THR A 105 0.81 -3.12 -8.23
CA THR A 105 0.81 -2.89 -6.78
C THR A 105 1.65 -1.68 -6.38
N GLU A 106 2.76 -1.43 -7.06
CA GLU A 106 3.52 -0.20 -6.88
C GLU A 106 2.68 1.02 -7.27
N VAL A 107 2.00 0.96 -8.43
CA VAL A 107 1.09 2.04 -8.86
C VAL A 107 -0.07 2.22 -7.89
N LYS A 108 -0.65 1.13 -7.35
CA LYS A 108 -1.64 1.22 -6.26
C LYS A 108 -1.08 1.96 -5.04
N SER A 109 0.14 1.64 -4.61
CA SER A 109 0.77 2.30 -3.44
C SER A 109 0.94 3.81 -3.68
N ILE A 110 1.30 4.22 -4.90
CA ILE A 110 1.38 5.64 -5.29
C ILE A 110 0.01 6.32 -5.20
N VAL A 111 -1.06 5.67 -5.65
CA VAL A 111 -2.42 6.18 -5.52
C VAL A 111 -2.82 6.29 -4.04
N GLU A 112 -2.48 5.31 -3.20
CA GLU A 112 -2.75 5.39 -1.75
C GLU A 112 -2.00 6.53 -1.07
N TRP A 113 -0.76 6.78 -1.48
CA TRP A 113 -0.04 7.98 -1.04
C TRP A 113 -0.80 9.25 -1.45
N ARG A 114 -1.38 9.31 -2.66
CA ARG A 114 -2.15 10.48 -3.10
C ARG A 114 -3.35 10.73 -2.20
N GLU A 115 -4.09 9.66 -1.87
CA GLU A 115 -5.22 9.73 -0.94
C GLU A 115 -4.79 10.13 0.48
N PHE A 116 -3.64 9.65 0.95
CA PHE A 116 -3.05 10.11 2.22
C PHE A 116 -2.79 11.62 2.20
N TYR A 117 -2.27 12.17 1.09
CA TYR A 117 -2.01 13.60 0.98
C TYR A 117 -3.29 14.43 0.97
N PHE A 118 -4.33 13.99 0.25
CA PHE A 118 -5.66 14.62 0.29
C PHE A 118 -6.23 14.71 1.70
N ARG A 119 -5.94 13.72 2.55
CA ARG A 119 -6.40 13.70 3.95
C ARG A 119 -5.52 14.50 4.90
N SER A 120 -4.24 14.70 4.56
CA SER A 120 -3.22 15.18 5.50
C SER A 120 -2.75 16.61 5.24
N TYR A 121 -2.91 17.10 4.02
CA TYR A 121 -2.43 18.39 3.55
C TYR A 121 -3.52 19.15 2.81
N THR A 122 -3.36 20.47 2.73
CA THR A 122 -4.30 21.33 2.01
C THR A 122 -4.11 21.12 0.51
N PHE A 123 -5.16 20.68 -0.18
CA PHE A 123 -5.18 20.61 -1.64
C PHE A 123 -5.25 22.04 -2.21
N VAL A 124 -4.31 22.37 -3.10
CA VAL A 124 -4.20 23.71 -3.70
C VAL A 124 -4.74 23.72 -5.13
N GLY A 125 -4.52 22.65 -5.89
CA GLY A 125 -4.92 22.62 -7.30
C GLY A 125 -4.39 21.40 -8.06
N LYS A 126 -4.65 21.35 -9.35
CA LYS A 126 -4.12 20.32 -10.26
C LYS A 126 -3.08 20.95 -11.18
N LEU A 127 -1.96 20.26 -11.40
CA LEU A 127 -0.95 20.70 -12.35
C LEU A 127 -1.29 20.21 -13.76
N VAL A 128 -1.29 21.13 -14.74
CA VAL A 128 -1.42 20.77 -16.17
C VAL A 128 -0.21 19.96 -16.61
N GLY A 129 -0.44 18.83 -17.27
CA GLY A 129 0.65 17.99 -17.77
C GLY A 129 0.21 16.57 -18.11
N ARG A 130 1.00 15.58 -17.68
CA ARG A 130 0.77 14.18 -18.05
C ARG A 130 -0.59 13.66 -17.58
N TYR A 131 -1.02 14.03 -16.37
CA TYR A 131 -2.20 13.45 -15.71
C TYR A 131 -3.47 14.31 -15.81
N TYR A 132 -3.34 15.63 -15.95
CA TYR A 132 -4.46 16.55 -16.14
C TYR A 132 -4.22 17.47 -17.34
N ASP A 133 -5.26 17.73 -18.13
CA ASP A 133 -5.20 18.70 -19.22
C ASP A 133 -5.38 20.15 -18.74
N SER A 134 -5.42 21.11 -19.68
CA SER A 134 -5.59 22.54 -19.41
C SER A 134 -6.93 22.90 -18.76
N GLU A 135 -7.91 21.99 -18.80
CA GLU A 135 -9.22 22.14 -18.15
C GLU A 135 -9.28 21.39 -16.82
N GLY A 136 -8.19 20.73 -16.41
CA GLY A 136 -8.11 19.97 -15.17
C GLY A 136 -8.81 18.61 -15.25
N ASN A 137 -9.13 18.13 -16.46
CA ASN A 137 -9.74 16.84 -16.69
C ASN A 137 -8.68 15.72 -16.71
N PRO A 138 -9.01 14.50 -16.24
CA PRO A 138 -8.11 13.36 -16.31
C PRO A 138 -7.73 12.99 -17.74
N THR A 139 -6.43 12.97 -18.04
CA THR A 139 -5.92 12.49 -19.33
C THR A 139 -6.05 10.97 -19.46
N LYS A 140 -5.80 10.44 -20.66
CA LYS A 140 -5.66 8.99 -20.88
C LYS A 140 -4.60 8.36 -19.97
N SER A 141 -3.52 9.07 -19.67
CA SER A 141 -2.48 8.58 -18.77
C SER A 141 -2.97 8.41 -17.35
N LEU A 142 -3.73 9.39 -16.81
CA LEU A 142 -4.29 9.25 -15.46
C LEU A 142 -5.31 8.12 -15.39
N LYS A 143 -6.21 8.02 -16.38
CA LYS A 143 -7.15 6.88 -16.46
C LYS A 143 -6.44 5.53 -16.49
N GLY A 144 -5.32 5.43 -17.22
CA GLY A 144 -4.48 4.24 -17.24
C GLY A 144 -3.83 3.93 -15.88
N VAL A 145 -3.39 4.96 -15.14
CA VAL A 145 -2.88 4.83 -13.78
C VAL A 145 -3.96 4.31 -12.83
N GLU A 146 -5.16 4.88 -12.86
CA GLU A 146 -6.29 4.43 -12.02
C GLU A 146 -6.68 2.97 -12.31
N ALA A 147 -6.80 2.61 -13.60
CA ALA A 147 -7.10 1.24 -14.00
C ALA A 147 -6.00 0.25 -13.54
N LYS A 148 -4.74 0.66 -13.61
CA LYS A 148 -3.60 -0.14 -13.15
C LYS A 148 -3.57 -0.27 -11.63
N ALA A 149 -3.89 0.78 -10.88
CA ALA A 149 -4.04 0.73 -9.43
C ALA A 149 -5.19 -0.19 -9.01
N ALA A 150 -6.34 -0.11 -9.69
CA ALA A 150 -7.49 -0.99 -9.45
C ALA A 150 -7.13 -2.47 -9.68
N ARG A 151 -6.37 -2.77 -10.75
CA ARG A 151 -5.81 -4.10 -10.97
C ARG A 151 -4.88 -4.53 -9.84
N GLY A 152 -4.05 -3.61 -9.32
CA GLY A 152 -3.21 -3.86 -8.15
C GLY A 152 -4.02 -4.28 -6.92
N THR A 153 -5.15 -3.61 -6.66
CA THR A 153 -6.07 -3.95 -5.57
C THR A 153 -6.64 -5.35 -5.74
N GLN A 154 -7.16 -5.66 -6.93
CA GLN A 154 -7.71 -6.99 -7.23
C GLN A 154 -6.68 -8.11 -7.06
N LEU A 155 -5.44 -7.89 -7.49
CA LEU A 155 -4.37 -8.89 -7.37
C LEU A 155 -3.99 -9.12 -5.90
N LEU A 156 -3.88 -8.07 -5.09
CA LEU A 156 -3.62 -8.19 -3.65
C LEU A 156 -4.76 -8.90 -2.91
N GLU A 157 -6.02 -8.57 -3.24
CA GLU A 157 -7.18 -9.25 -2.66
C GLU A 157 -7.21 -10.73 -3.04
N LYS A 158 -6.90 -11.07 -4.29
CA LYS A 158 -6.79 -12.45 -4.76
C LYS A 158 -5.68 -13.19 -4.01
N GLN A 159 -4.50 -12.58 -3.87
CA GLN A 159 -3.40 -13.17 -3.09
C GLN A 159 -3.81 -13.38 -1.64
N LYS A 160 -4.44 -12.39 -1.00
CA LYS A 160 -4.93 -12.52 0.37
C LYS A 160 -5.94 -13.66 0.54
N LYS A 161 -6.86 -13.84 -0.42
CA LYS A 161 -7.83 -14.95 -0.41
C LYS A 161 -7.14 -16.30 -0.57
N GLU A 162 -6.14 -16.40 -1.44
CA GLU A 162 -5.37 -17.63 -1.64
C GLU A 162 -4.56 -17.97 -0.38
N GLU A 163 -3.84 -17.00 0.17
CA GLU A 163 -3.05 -17.18 1.38
C GLU A 163 -3.92 -17.48 2.62
N ALA A 164 -5.17 -17.03 2.65
CA ALA A 164 -6.09 -17.30 3.75
C ALA A 164 -6.59 -18.76 3.78
N LYS A 165 -6.38 -19.55 2.72
CA LYS A 165 -6.69 -20.98 2.69
C LYS A 165 -5.75 -21.79 3.58
N GLN A 166 -4.49 -21.36 3.72
CA GLN A 166 -3.49 -22.03 4.56
C GLN A 166 -2.95 -21.09 5.65
N PRO A 167 -3.09 -21.45 6.94
CA PRO A 167 -2.59 -20.61 8.04
C PRO A 167 -1.11 -20.29 7.87
N GLY A 168 -0.74 -19.06 8.20
CA GLY A 168 0.67 -18.65 8.20
C GLY A 168 1.34 -19.06 9.50
N CYS A 169 2.65 -19.29 9.47
CA CYS A 169 3.41 -19.61 10.67
C CYS A 169 3.51 -18.42 11.62
N ASN A 170 3.69 -18.71 12.90
CA ASN A 170 4.19 -17.76 13.87
C ASN A 170 5.68 -17.50 13.63
N SER A 171 6.19 -16.34 14.03
CA SER A 171 7.61 -16.01 13.92
C SER A 171 8.09 -15.12 15.07
N ARG A 172 9.35 -15.31 15.45
CA ARG A 172 10.08 -14.45 16.39
C ARG A 172 11.50 -14.23 15.88
N TRP A 173 12.08 -13.09 16.23
CA TRP A 173 13.48 -12.81 15.96
C TRP A 173 14.14 -12.20 17.20
N SER A 174 15.39 -12.57 17.43
CA SER A 174 16.25 -11.94 18.43
C SER A 174 17.67 -11.81 17.92
N GLN A 175 18.40 -10.81 18.42
CA GLN A 175 19.77 -10.54 17.98
C GLN A 175 20.75 -11.69 18.28
N GLY A 176 20.53 -12.41 19.40
CA GLY A 176 21.43 -13.48 19.85
C GLY A 176 21.09 -14.86 19.28
N GLU A 177 19.83 -15.12 18.94
CA GLU A 177 19.38 -16.45 18.50
C GLU A 177 18.86 -16.51 17.06
N GLY A 178 18.88 -15.39 16.34
CA GLY A 178 18.36 -15.30 14.98
C GLY A 178 16.83 -15.41 14.92
N GLY A 179 16.33 -15.82 13.75
CA GLY A 179 14.91 -16.02 13.51
C GLY A 179 14.45 -17.42 13.90
N GLU A 180 13.17 -17.52 14.27
CA GLU A 180 12.49 -18.79 14.46
C GLU A 180 11.05 -18.68 13.97
N VAL A 181 10.58 -19.74 13.33
CA VAL A 181 9.19 -19.90 12.88
C VAL A 181 8.61 -21.18 13.47
N TRP A 182 7.33 -21.16 13.82
CA TRP A 182 6.65 -22.35 14.34
C TRP A 182 5.17 -22.35 14.01
N CYS A 183 4.55 -23.52 14.20
CA CYS A 183 3.12 -23.74 14.06
C CYS A 183 2.55 -24.26 15.37
N ASP A 184 1.48 -23.64 15.86
CA ASP A 184 0.79 -24.12 17.06
C ASP A 184 0.10 -25.48 16.78
N ASP A 185 -0.42 -25.62 15.56
CA ASP A 185 -0.94 -26.86 15.00
C ASP A 185 -0.30 -27.13 13.63
N GLY A 186 0.25 -28.33 13.45
CA GLY A 186 0.98 -28.74 12.24
C GLY A 186 2.47 -28.38 12.22
N PHE A 187 3.03 -28.33 11.01
CA PHE A 187 4.46 -28.18 10.72
C PHE A 187 4.69 -27.04 9.72
N PRO A 188 5.71 -26.19 9.94
CA PRO A 188 6.04 -25.09 9.06
C PRO A 188 6.59 -25.59 7.72
N ARG A 189 6.06 -25.06 6.62
CA ARG A 189 6.56 -25.26 5.25
C ARG A 189 6.68 -23.93 4.52
N LEU A 190 7.73 -23.83 3.73
CA LEU A 190 7.90 -22.77 2.75
C LEU A 190 7.07 -23.10 1.52
N VAL A 191 6.18 -22.19 1.15
CA VAL A 191 5.34 -22.30 -0.04
C VAL A 191 5.55 -21.07 -0.92
N GLN A 192 5.58 -21.30 -2.22
CA GLN A 192 5.70 -20.21 -3.18
C GLN A 192 4.48 -19.28 -3.10
N ARG A 193 4.66 -18.04 -3.55
CA ARG A 193 3.56 -17.10 -3.80
C ARG A 193 3.38 -16.90 -5.31
N PRO A 194 2.62 -17.76 -6.01
CA PRO A 194 2.51 -17.71 -7.47
C PRO A 194 1.99 -16.36 -7.99
N LEU A 195 1.07 -15.74 -7.23
CA LEU A 195 0.52 -14.43 -7.58
C LEU A 195 1.54 -13.29 -7.39
N GLU A 196 2.60 -13.47 -6.60
CA GLU A 196 3.62 -12.45 -6.39
C GLU A 196 4.49 -12.22 -7.63
N ILE A 197 4.65 -13.24 -8.49
CA ILE A 197 5.29 -13.06 -9.81
C ILE A 197 4.47 -12.08 -10.65
N ALA A 198 3.15 -12.27 -10.71
CA ALA A 198 2.28 -11.38 -11.46
C ALA A 198 2.24 -9.96 -10.87
N LEU A 199 2.63 -9.81 -9.60
CA LEU A 199 2.69 -8.53 -8.89
C LEU A 199 4.02 -7.81 -8.97
N THR A 200 5.15 -8.52 -9.01
CA THR A 200 6.49 -7.92 -8.83
C THR A 200 7.49 -8.38 -9.88
N GLY A 201 7.14 -9.37 -10.69
CA GLY A 201 8.07 -10.08 -11.57
C GLY A 201 9.06 -10.96 -10.82
N LYS A 202 8.96 -11.07 -9.49
CA LYS A 202 9.85 -11.85 -8.64
C LYS A 202 9.11 -12.99 -7.96
N MET A 203 9.82 -14.10 -7.81
CA MET A 203 9.38 -15.22 -6.99
C MET A 203 9.72 -14.97 -5.53
N SER A 204 8.78 -15.27 -4.65
CA SER A 204 9.02 -15.31 -3.21
C SER A 204 8.29 -16.48 -2.57
N LYS A 205 8.70 -16.80 -1.34
CA LYS A 205 8.13 -17.87 -0.52
C LYS A 205 7.57 -17.27 0.76
N ARG A 206 6.57 -17.92 1.33
CA ARG A 206 6.04 -17.63 2.67
C ARG A 206 6.02 -18.90 3.49
N CYS A 207 6.02 -18.73 4.82
CA CYS A 207 5.71 -19.84 5.71
C CYS A 207 4.20 -20.10 5.78
N ALA A 208 3.81 -21.36 5.76
CA ALA A 208 2.46 -21.82 6.08
C ALA A 208 2.52 -23.10 6.94
N CYS A 209 1.53 -23.29 7.81
CA CYS A 209 1.44 -24.46 8.68
C CYS A 209 0.60 -25.54 8.03
N PHE A 210 1.10 -26.76 7.94
CA PHE A 210 0.41 -27.91 7.35
C PHE A 210 0.27 -29.05 8.36
N THR A 211 -0.84 -29.77 8.33
CA THR A 211 -1.01 -31.00 9.12
C THR A 211 -0.19 -32.14 8.52
N GLU A 212 -0.01 -33.23 9.27
CA GLU A 212 0.84 -34.36 8.87
C GLU A 212 0.40 -34.99 7.55
N ASP A 213 -0.91 -35.14 7.34
CA ASP A 213 -1.52 -35.68 6.13
C ASP A 213 -1.29 -34.80 4.89
N GLN A 214 -1.12 -33.50 5.08
CA GLN A 214 -0.88 -32.54 4.00
C GLN A 214 0.59 -32.43 3.59
N LEU A 215 1.53 -33.01 4.34
CA LEU A 215 2.97 -32.84 4.06
C LEU A 215 3.42 -33.48 2.74
N SER A 216 2.60 -34.36 2.17
CA SER A 216 2.83 -34.98 0.86
C SER A 216 2.45 -34.09 -0.32
N GLU A 217 1.83 -32.92 -0.08
CA GLU A 217 1.47 -31.99 -1.15
C GLU A 217 2.72 -31.47 -1.90
N PRO A 218 2.65 -31.31 -3.23
CA PRO A 218 3.78 -30.84 -4.01
C PRO A 218 4.08 -29.35 -3.75
N GLY A 219 5.35 -28.97 -3.82
CA GLY A 219 5.77 -27.57 -3.67
C GLY A 219 5.90 -27.09 -2.22
N LEU A 220 5.81 -28.01 -1.26
CA LEU A 220 6.16 -27.75 0.14
C LEU A 220 7.67 -27.93 0.34
N GLU A 221 8.32 -26.90 0.86
CA GLU A 221 9.75 -26.93 1.16
C GLU A 221 9.99 -26.85 2.67
N VAL A 222 10.97 -27.61 3.15
CA VAL A 222 11.43 -27.56 4.55
C VAL A 222 12.50 -26.49 4.67
N TYR A 223 12.55 -25.81 5.82
CA TYR A 223 13.65 -24.89 6.12
C TYR A 223 14.98 -25.63 6.15
N GLU A 224 16.03 -24.96 5.67
CA GLU A 224 17.39 -25.52 5.67
C GLU A 224 17.80 -25.89 7.10
N GLY A 225 18.25 -27.13 7.30
CA GLY A 225 18.65 -27.66 8.63
C GLY A 225 17.50 -27.97 9.59
N CYS A 226 16.24 -27.84 9.17
CA CYS A 226 15.09 -28.20 10.00
C CYS A 226 14.65 -29.66 9.76
N ASP A 227 14.32 -30.39 10.83
CA ASP A 227 13.76 -31.74 10.71
C ASP A 227 12.38 -31.71 10.04
N TYR A 228 12.07 -32.73 9.24
CA TYR A 228 10.83 -32.82 8.47
C TYR A 228 9.58 -32.74 9.37
N LEU A 229 9.58 -33.37 10.53
CA LEU A 229 8.48 -33.34 11.50
C LEU A 229 8.71 -32.33 12.62
N SER A 230 9.62 -31.37 12.44
CA SER A 230 9.77 -30.30 13.43
C SER A 230 8.59 -29.33 13.38
N LYS A 231 8.03 -29.02 14.54
CA LYS A 231 7.01 -27.96 14.68
C LYS A 231 7.61 -26.55 14.72
N THR A 232 8.93 -26.46 14.87
CA THR A 232 9.68 -25.21 15.03
C THR A 232 10.97 -25.25 14.20
N CYS A 233 11.23 -24.24 13.38
CA CYS A 233 12.43 -24.13 12.55
C CYS A 233 13.16 -22.82 12.81
N ARG A 234 14.50 -22.87 12.84
CA ARG A 234 15.36 -21.67 12.87
C ARG A 234 15.51 -21.10 11.45
N VAL A 235 15.56 -19.77 11.32
CA VAL A 235 15.60 -19.02 10.04
C VAL A 235 16.55 -17.84 10.06
#